data_AF-A0A8C3QG66-F1
#
_entry.id   AF-A0A8C3QG66-F1
#
_cell.length_a   1.000
_cell.length_b   1.000
_cell.length_c   1.000
_cell.angle_alpha   90.00
_cell.angle_beta   90.00
_cell.angle_gamma   90.00
#
_symmetry.space_group_name_H-M   'P 1'
#
loop_
_entity.id
_entity.type
_entity.pdbx_description
1 polymer ?
#
loop_
_entity_poly.entity_id
_entity_poly.type
_entity_poly.pdbx_seq_one_letter_code
_entity_poly.pdbx_strand_id
1 'polypeptide(L)'
;MAQQRRVQLSTQRPGSTVCVLGTELALDVCGSAPPGAASFHAQGTAGVQLWVLSQARSVRLPSSVGRWPLAPRPELLLAMDAPSKDVGDEKVPREPAPHRWSHWEPGWAGMGTGWGREPGWVFPVSPDLQDMSQAVLRTRGPRAIFAGHRLLLHVDFGDADKLRVFHGGGGEELEKFKHVLGGSKLAYTVRPGRHCHESVFYVEGLAFPDVAFPGLVSLHVTLLEGPEKGLLESPIFTDTVVFRVAPWIMTPNTQQPLEVFVCSVADNEGFVAAVGALAERARCPLTVCPAPQNRQDRWIQDEVEFGYVQAPHKTFPVVFDSPRDRGLKDFPVRSILGPDFGYVARQAPEGASSLDSFGNLEVSPPVTVRGKEYPLGRILIGSSFPRVGGRRMAKAVREFLVAQKVQAPVELFSDWLQVGHVDEFLSFVPAPDRKGFRLLLASPSACYQLLREKQEEGYGEAALFQGRRGVPKPTINEILANEELRRFNDYAQ
;
A
#
# COMPACT_ATOMS: atom_id res chain seq x y z
N MET A 1 -28.01 3.36 1.28
CA MET A 1 -29.17 2.98 2.11
C MET A 1 -28.63 2.67 3.50
N ALA A 2 -29.36 2.96 4.57
CA ALA A 2 -28.94 2.60 5.92
C ALA A 2 -28.95 1.06 6.09
N GLN A 3 -28.20 0.55 7.06
CA GLN A 3 -28.30 -0.87 7.43
C GLN A 3 -29.61 -1.08 8.20
N GLN A 4 -30.45 -1.99 7.70
CA GLN A 4 -31.78 -2.28 8.26
C GLN A 4 -31.76 -3.64 8.97
N ARG A 5 -32.19 -3.71 10.24
CA ARG A 5 -32.26 -4.96 11.03
C ARG A 5 -33.70 -5.22 11.49
N ARG A 6 -34.29 -6.36 11.11
CA ARG A 6 -35.64 -6.74 11.54
C ARG A 6 -35.67 -7.15 13.02
N VAL A 7 -36.69 -6.72 13.74
CA VAL A 7 -36.93 -7.04 15.15
C VAL A 7 -38.37 -7.50 15.31
N GLN A 8 -38.58 -8.71 15.84
CA GLN A 8 -39.93 -9.18 16.17
C GLN A 8 -40.35 -8.67 17.55
N LEU A 9 -41.62 -8.28 17.67
CA LEU A 9 -42.20 -7.80 18.93
C LEU A 9 -42.90 -8.97 19.64
N SER A 10 -43.00 -8.89 20.97
CA SER A 10 -43.82 -9.83 21.76
C SER A 10 -44.99 -9.10 22.39
N THR A 11 -46.17 -9.70 22.30
CA THR A 11 -47.40 -9.24 22.98
C THR A 11 -47.52 -9.80 24.40
N GLN A 12 -46.67 -10.75 24.79
CA GLN A 12 -46.71 -11.41 26.10
C GLN A 12 -45.74 -10.79 27.11
N ARG A 13 -44.62 -10.21 26.65
CA ARG A 13 -43.57 -9.62 27.50
C ARG A 13 -42.91 -8.44 26.78
N PRO A 14 -42.50 -7.37 27.48
CA PRO A 14 -41.64 -6.33 26.90
C PRO A 14 -40.34 -6.94 26.38
N GLY A 15 -39.90 -6.51 25.20
CA GLY A 15 -38.57 -6.81 24.66
C GLY A 15 -37.64 -5.61 24.76
N SER A 16 -36.34 -5.86 24.77
CA SER A 16 -35.27 -4.86 24.67
C SER A 16 -34.30 -5.28 23.58
N THR A 17 -33.69 -4.31 22.89
CA THR A 17 -32.62 -4.58 21.91
C THR A 17 -31.81 -3.31 21.66
N VAL A 18 -30.59 -3.44 21.13
CA VAL A 18 -29.72 -2.30 20.80
C VAL A 18 -30.05 -1.78 19.39
N CYS A 19 -30.21 -0.46 19.26
CA CYS A 19 -30.10 0.24 17.99
C CYS A 19 -28.71 0.87 17.89
N VAL A 20 -28.09 0.85 16.72
CA VAL A 20 -26.84 1.58 16.45
C VAL A 20 -27.21 2.88 15.73
N LEU A 21 -26.47 3.96 15.97
CA LEU A 21 -26.75 5.23 15.29
C LEU A 21 -26.38 5.14 13.82
N GLY A 22 -27.21 5.71 12.95
CA GLY A 22 -27.10 5.54 11.49
C GLY A 22 -27.66 4.21 10.95
N THR A 23 -28.25 3.35 11.79
CA THR A 23 -28.99 2.15 11.36
C THR A 23 -30.48 2.25 11.65
N GLU A 24 -31.26 1.40 10.99
CA GLU A 24 -32.72 1.35 11.09
C GLU A 24 -33.18 -0.02 11.63
N LEU A 25 -34.15 -0.03 12.54
CA LEU A 25 -34.80 -1.25 13.02
C LEU A 25 -36.18 -1.40 12.38
N ALA A 26 -36.42 -2.51 11.68
CA ALA A 26 -37.72 -2.85 11.10
C ALA A 26 -38.55 -3.66 12.09
N LEU A 27 -39.52 -3.03 12.73
CA LEU A 27 -40.35 -3.64 13.76
C LEU A 27 -41.50 -4.44 13.11
N ASP A 28 -41.57 -5.74 13.41
CA ASP A 28 -42.54 -6.67 12.82
C ASP A 28 -43.94 -6.57 13.44
N VAL A 29 -44.57 -5.39 13.35
CA VAL A 29 -45.87 -5.13 13.96
C VAL A 29 -46.96 -6.06 13.41
N CYS A 30 -46.83 -6.50 12.16
CA CYS A 30 -47.81 -7.35 11.50
C CYS A 30 -47.66 -8.84 11.87
N GLY A 31 -46.44 -9.38 11.99
CA GLY A 31 -46.21 -10.74 12.49
C GLY A 31 -46.52 -10.89 13.98
N SER A 32 -46.36 -9.81 14.76
CA SER A 32 -46.59 -9.78 16.20
C SER A 32 -48.01 -9.34 16.62
N ALA A 33 -48.92 -9.06 15.68
CA ALA A 33 -50.27 -8.59 15.99
C ALA A 33 -51.14 -9.70 16.62
N PRO A 34 -51.95 -9.41 17.66
CA PRO A 34 -52.94 -10.36 18.17
C PRO A 34 -53.97 -10.77 17.10
N PRO A 35 -54.48 -12.01 17.11
CA PRO A 35 -55.57 -12.43 16.22
C PRO A 35 -56.76 -11.48 16.28
N GLY A 36 -57.27 -11.06 15.12
CA GLY A 36 -58.38 -10.11 15.00
C GLY A 36 -58.02 -8.62 15.12
N ALA A 37 -56.74 -8.26 15.34
CA ALA A 37 -56.32 -6.86 15.32
C ALA A 37 -56.41 -6.27 13.90
N ALA A 38 -57.15 -5.16 13.73
CA ALA A 38 -57.30 -4.45 12.46
C ALA A 38 -56.31 -3.27 12.28
N SER A 39 -55.82 -2.71 13.39
CA SER A 39 -54.98 -1.50 13.40
C SER A 39 -54.02 -1.49 14.59
N PHE A 40 -52.88 -0.80 14.44
CA PHE A 40 -51.92 -0.54 15.51
C PHE A 40 -51.75 0.96 15.79
N HIS A 41 -51.08 1.26 16.90
CA HIS A 41 -50.57 2.58 17.27
C HIS A 41 -49.16 2.38 17.83
N ALA A 42 -48.24 3.32 17.55
CA ALA A 42 -46.90 3.33 18.10
C ALA A 42 -46.45 4.79 18.36
N GLN A 43 -45.81 5.03 19.50
CA GLN A 43 -45.19 6.30 19.85
C GLN A 43 -43.79 6.04 20.40
N GLY A 44 -42.82 6.87 20.01
CA GLY A 44 -41.47 6.88 20.58
C GLY A 44 -41.32 7.91 21.71
N THR A 45 -40.31 7.71 22.56
CA THR A 45 -39.72 8.76 23.39
C THR A 45 -38.96 9.79 22.53
N ALA A 46 -38.46 10.85 23.16
CA ALA A 46 -37.94 12.03 22.48
C ALA A 46 -36.74 11.80 21.54
N GLY A 47 -35.90 10.79 21.80
CA GLY A 47 -34.76 10.43 20.95
C GLY A 47 -35.07 9.39 19.88
N VAL A 48 -36.31 8.89 19.81
CA VAL A 48 -36.76 7.83 18.89
C VAL A 48 -37.52 8.42 17.71
N GLN A 49 -37.03 8.16 16.50
CA GLN A 49 -37.73 8.47 15.26
C GLN A 49 -38.46 7.22 14.76
N LEU A 50 -39.71 7.40 14.30
CA LEU A 50 -40.56 6.34 13.77
C LEU A 50 -41.12 6.71 12.40
N TRP A 51 -41.15 5.76 11.48
CA TRP A 51 -41.79 5.89 10.17
C TRP A 51 -42.63 4.66 9.85
N VAL A 52 -43.80 4.85 9.24
CA VAL A 52 -44.58 3.77 8.65
C VAL A 52 -44.29 3.71 7.16
N LEU A 53 -43.85 2.55 6.66
CA LEU A 53 -43.77 2.23 5.25
C LEU A 53 -45.04 1.48 4.83
N SER A 54 -45.77 2.01 3.84
CA SER A 54 -46.92 1.33 3.24
C SER A 54 -47.09 1.73 1.78
N GLN A 55 -47.32 0.76 0.90
CA GLN A 55 -47.58 0.98 -0.54
C GLN A 55 -46.56 1.96 -1.20
N ALA A 56 -45.27 1.72 -0.98
CA ALA A 56 -44.15 2.55 -1.46
C ALA A 56 -44.16 4.03 -1.00
N ARG A 57 -44.92 4.37 0.04
CA ARG A 57 -44.86 5.68 0.73
C ARG A 57 -44.29 5.51 2.13
N SER A 58 -43.41 6.44 2.52
CA SER A 58 -42.92 6.58 3.89
C SER A 58 -43.63 7.76 4.57
N VAL A 59 -44.06 7.57 5.82
CA VAL A 59 -44.68 8.62 6.64
C VAL A 59 -44.04 8.64 8.02
N ARG A 60 -43.34 9.73 8.35
CA ARG A 60 -42.77 9.97 9.69
C ARG A 60 -43.90 10.22 10.69
N LEU A 61 -43.84 9.59 11.85
CA LEU A 61 -44.69 9.93 12.99
C LEU A 61 -44.13 11.20 13.67
N PRO A 62 -44.96 12.16 14.10
CA PRO A 62 -46.40 12.07 14.32
C PRO A 62 -47.23 12.61 13.13
N SER A 63 -47.79 11.69 12.34
CA SER A 63 -48.88 11.98 11.40
C SER A 63 -50.17 12.36 12.14
N SER A 64 -51.08 13.08 11.49
CA SER A 64 -52.46 13.29 11.97
C SER A 64 -53.29 12.00 12.12
N VAL A 65 -52.78 10.86 11.65
CA VAL A 65 -53.37 9.52 11.79
C VAL A 65 -52.93 8.89 13.12
N GLY A 66 -53.86 8.83 14.09
CA GLY A 66 -53.62 8.25 15.41
C GLY A 66 -53.61 6.72 15.48
N ARG A 67 -54.09 6.01 14.44
CA ARG A 67 -54.07 4.55 14.32
C ARG A 67 -53.85 4.12 12.86
N TRP A 68 -52.96 3.16 12.66
CA TRP A 68 -52.53 2.69 11.35
C TRP A 68 -53.11 1.31 11.03
N PRO A 69 -53.65 1.05 9.82
CA PRO A 69 -54.21 -0.25 9.46
C PRO A 69 -53.10 -1.31 9.36
N LEU A 70 -53.41 -2.54 9.77
CA LEU A 70 -52.49 -3.68 9.62
C LEU A 70 -52.53 -4.30 8.22
N ALA A 71 -53.50 -3.93 7.38
CA ALA A 71 -53.51 -4.20 5.94
C ALA A 71 -52.94 -2.98 5.17
N PRO A 72 -52.11 -3.18 4.11
CA PRO A 72 -51.69 -4.44 3.50
C PRO A 72 -50.32 -4.93 4.02
N ARG A 73 -50.15 -5.05 5.35
CA ARG A 73 -48.88 -5.30 6.05
C ARG A 73 -47.84 -4.18 5.90
N PRO A 74 -48.05 -3.01 6.53
CA PRO A 74 -47.01 -1.99 6.63
C PRO A 74 -45.83 -2.45 7.50
N GLU A 75 -44.65 -1.89 7.25
CA GLU A 75 -43.50 -1.98 8.15
C GLU A 75 -43.38 -0.71 9.00
N LEU A 76 -42.98 -0.86 10.27
CA LEU A 76 -42.67 0.25 11.17
C LEU A 76 -41.17 0.33 11.33
N LEU A 77 -40.54 1.36 10.77
CA LEU A 77 -39.13 1.64 10.95
C LEU A 77 -38.90 2.48 12.22
N LEU A 78 -37.80 2.19 12.91
CA LEU A 78 -37.28 2.94 14.04
C LEU A 78 -35.82 3.32 13.80
N ALA A 79 -35.45 4.56 14.12
CA ALA A 79 -34.05 4.97 14.26
C ALA A 79 -33.89 5.87 15.49
N MET A 80 -32.66 6.17 15.86
CA MET A 80 -32.33 7.00 17.03
C MET A 80 -31.45 8.18 16.63
N ASP A 81 -31.77 9.36 17.16
CA ASP A 81 -31.05 10.60 16.83
C ASP A 81 -29.76 10.78 17.65
N ALA A 82 -29.67 10.17 18.84
CA ALA A 82 -28.58 10.34 19.80
C ALA A 82 -28.34 9.07 20.65
N PRO A 83 -27.16 8.89 21.28
CA PRO A 83 -26.89 7.75 22.16
C PRO A 83 -27.65 7.87 23.48
N SER A 84 -28.26 6.77 23.97
CA SER A 84 -28.84 6.69 25.31
C SER A 84 -27.79 6.93 26.40
N LYS A 85 -28.22 7.44 27.56
CA LYS A 85 -27.34 7.65 28.72
C LYS A 85 -27.25 6.37 29.54
N ASP A 86 -28.42 5.81 29.86
CA ASP A 86 -28.64 4.59 30.62
C ASP A 86 -29.43 3.54 29.81
N VAL A 87 -29.47 2.30 30.29
CA VAL A 87 -30.04 1.17 29.53
C VAL A 87 -31.56 1.23 29.51
N GLY A 88 -32.12 1.45 28.32
CA GLY A 88 -33.56 1.49 28.11
C GLY A 88 -34.21 2.84 28.47
N ASP A 89 -33.45 3.94 28.47
CA ASP A 89 -34.00 5.31 28.54
C ASP A 89 -35.05 5.56 27.44
N GLU A 90 -34.61 5.31 26.21
CA GLU A 90 -35.43 5.45 25.01
C GLU A 90 -36.31 4.22 24.82
N LYS A 91 -37.61 4.46 24.59
CA LYS A 91 -38.68 3.46 24.62
C LYS A 91 -39.66 3.72 23.48
N VAL A 92 -40.43 2.69 23.13
CA VAL A 92 -41.65 2.82 22.30
C VAL A 92 -42.87 2.57 23.20
N PRO A 93 -43.27 3.53 24.06
CA PRO A 93 -44.42 3.38 24.95
C PRO A 93 -45.76 3.46 24.21
N ARG A 94 -46.83 3.10 24.90
CA ARG A 94 -48.20 3.50 24.54
C ARG A 94 -48.59 4.77 25.29
N GLU A 95 -48.26 5.93 24.68
CA GLU A 95 -48.66 7.30 25.04
C GLU A 95 -48.27 7.83 26.46
N PRO A 96 -48.18 9.16 26.69
CA PRO A 96 -47.79 10.28 25.82
C PRO A 96 -46.45 10.95 26.26
N ALA A 97 -45.94 11.96 25.51
CA ALA A 97 -44.56 12.51 25.61
C ALA A 97 -44.50 14.03 25.98
N PRO A 98 -43.32 14.73 25.99
CA PRO A 98 -42.42 15.02 24.84
C PRO A 98 -40.89 14.91 25.23
N HIS A 99 -39.82 15.52 24.66
CA HIS A 99 -39.53 16.43 23.51
C HIS A 99 -38.01 16.39 23.15
N ARG A 100 -37.59 16.34 21.86
CA ARG A 100 -36.25 16.73 21.29
C ARG A 100 -35.00 15.87 21.66
N TRP A 101 -33.81 15.86 21.02
CA TRP A 101 -33.17 16.26 19.72
C TRP A 101 -31.64 15.94 19.81
N SER A 102 -30.73 15.97 18.79
CA SER A 102 -30.77 15.82 17.31
C SER A 102 -29.35 15.96 16.68
N HIS A 103 -29.08 15.31 15.53
CA HIS A 103 -27.98 15.55 14.54
C HIS A 103 -26.52 15.09 14.83
N TRP A 104 -25.74 14.79 13.74
CA TRP A 104 -24.51 13.96 13.74
C TRP A 104 -23.20 14.73 13.35
N GLU A 105 -22.26 14.43 12.42
CA GLU A 105 -22.06 13.50 11.27
C GLU A 105 -20.54 13.10 11.11
N PRO A 106 -20.14 12.11 10.25
CA PRO A 106 -18.76 11.52 10.22
C PRO A 106 -17.91 11.77 8.94
N GLY A 107 -16.64 11.30 8.92
CA GLY A 107 -15.71 11.37 7.78
C GLY A 107 -14.63 10.26 7.73
N TRP A 108 -13.93 10.13 6.59
CA TRP A 108 -13.02 9.02 6.25
C TRP A 108 -11.53 9.32 6.52
N ALA A 109 -10.69 8.27 6.65
CA ALA A 109 -9.23 8.36 6.78
C ALA A 109 -8.50 7.27 5.95
N GLY A 110 -7.26 7.54 5.55
CA GLY A 110 -6.38 6.62 4.80
C GLY A 110 -5.18 6.15 5.61
N MET A 111 -4.63 4.99 5.23
CA MET A 111 -3.58 4.26 5.95
C MET A 111 -2.22 4.31 5.23
N GLY A 112 -1.16 4.46 6.03
CA GLY A 112 0.25 4.20 5.70
C GLY A 112 0.74 2.85 6.20
N THR A 113 1.73 2.29 5.49
CA THR A 113 2.33 0.99 5.79
C THR A 113 3.57 1.12 6.65
N GLY A 114 3.47 0.68 7.90
CA GLY A 114 4.65 0.33 8.68
C GLY A 114 5.22 -1.01 8.25
N TRP A 115 6.54 -1.15 8.38
CA TRP A 115 7.34 -2.21 7.77
C TRP A 115 8.36 -2.84 8.74
N GLY A 116 7.88 -3.39 9.86
CA GLY A 116 8.69 -4.15 10.81
C GLY A 116 8.74 -5.65 10.46
N ARG A 117 9.82 -6.13 9.83
CA ARG A 117 9.92 -7.53 9.34
C ARG A 117 9.73 -8.56 10.46
N GLU A 118 8.95 -9.60 10.20
CA GLU A 118 9.17 -10.94 10.79
C GLU A 118 10.00 -11.76 9.77
N PRO A 119 11.25 -12.14 10.08
CA PRO A 119 12.12 -12.85 9.12
C PRO A 119 12.25 -14.34 9.48
N GLY A 120 13.21 -15.01 8.85
CA GLY A 120 13.99 -16.04 9.56
C GLY A 120 14.85 -15.42 10.68
N TRP A 121 14.22 -14.75 11.66
CA TRP A 121 14.88 -14.19 12.86
C TRP A 121 15.05 -12.64 12.86
N VAL A 122 14.46 -11.94 13.84
CA VAL A 122 14.77 -10.59 14.40
C VAL A 122 13.80 -9.44 14.06
N PHE A 123 13.49 -8.66 15.11
CA PHE A 123 12.47 -7.62 15.25
C PHE A 123 13.01 -6.19 14.99
N PRO A 124 12.14 -5.16 14.80
CA PRO A 124 12.58 -3.78 14.59
C PRO A 124 13.24 -3.14 15.82
N VAL A 125 14.12 -2.17 15.55
CA VAL A 125 14.60 -1.19 16.54
C VAL A 125 13.67 0.04 16.48
N SER A 126 13.08 0.38 17.63
CA SER A 126 12.13 1.49 17.90
C SER A 126 12.41 2.80 17.11
N PRO A 127 11.39 3.56 16.63
CA PRO A 127 10.02 3.67 17.16
C PRO A 127 8.89 3.29 16.19
N ASP A 128 8.57 2.00 16.17
CA ASP A 128 7.63 1.28 15.30
C ASP A 128 6.20 1.89 15.15
N LEU A 129 5.72 2.68 16.12
CA LEU A 129 4.37 3.24 16.10
C LEU A 129 4.19 4.42 15.13
N GLN A 130 5.27 5.13 14.76
CA GLN A 130 5.18 6.28 13.84
C GLN A 130 5.01 5.85 12.38
N ASP A 131 5.34 4.60 12.09
CA ASP A 131 5.12 3.93 10.82
C ASP A 131 3.71 3.33 10.70
N MET A 132 3.01 3.17 11.83
CA MET A 132 1.68 2.55 11.89
C MET A 132 0.54 3.55 11.70
N SER A 133 -0.51 3.07 11.05
CA SER A 133 -1.76 3.82 10.93
C SER A 133 -2.63 3.68 12.17
N GLN A 134 -3.21 4.79 12.61
CA GLN A 134 -4.18 4.79 13.71
C GLN A 134 -5.59 4.47 13.19
N ALA A 135 -6.19 3.40 13.72
CA ALA A 135 -7.60 3.08 13.58
C ALA A 135 -8.30 3.35 14.93
N VAL A 136 -9.27 4.26 14.97
CA VAL A 136 -9.88 4.72 16.24
C VAL A 136 -11.32 4.24 16.37
N LEU A 137 -11.54 3.22 17.20
CA LEU A 137 -12.89 2.76 17.53
C LEU A 137 -13.52 3.70 18.56
N ARG A 138 -14.57 4.41 18.15
CA ARG A 138 -15.32 5.35 18.99
C ARG A 138 -16.60 4.70 19.50
N THR A 139 -16.77 4.66 20.82
CA THR A 139 -17.97 4.08 21.47
C THR A 139 -18.66 5.12 22.35
N ARG A 140 -19.99 5.24 22.19
CA ARG A 140 -20.86 6.12 22.97
C ARG A 140 -22.15 5.40 23.33
N GLY A 141 -22.45 5.30 24.62
CA GLY A 141 -23.66 4.64 25.13
C GLY A 141 -23.50 4.09 26.57
N PRO A 142 -24.53 3.43 27.11
CA PRO A 142 -24.50 2.93 28.48
C PRO A 142 -23.58 1.72 28.63
N ARG A 143 -22.58 1.79 29.52
CA ARG A 143 -21.63 0.67 29.72
C ARG A 143 -22.31 -0.66 30.12
N ALA A 144 -23.48 -0.60 30.73
CA ALA A 144 -24.23 -1.79 31.14
C ALA A 144 -24.77 -2.63 29.96
N ILE A 145 -24.79 -2.13 28.71
CA ILE A 145 -25.12 -2.99 27.54
C ILE A 145 -24.13 -4.14 27.39
N PHE A 146 -22.88 -3.97 27.85
CA PHE A 146 -21.83 -5.00 27.80
C PHE A 146 -21.95 -6.09 28.88
N ALA A 147 -23.04 -6.07 29.67
CA ALA A 147 -23.50 -7.28 30.37
C ALA A 147 -24.31 -8.20 29.43
N GLY A 148 -24.92 -7.65 28.38
CA GLY A 148 -25.69 -8.36 27.34
C GLY A 148 -24.91 -8.64 26.04
N HIS A 149 -23.83 -7.90 25.80
CA HIS A 149 -23.19 -7.76 24.48
C HIS A 149 -21.66 -7.71 24.58
N ARG A 150 -20.97 -7.93 23.45
CA ARG A 150 -19.53 -7.68 23.30
C ARG A 150 -19.20 -7.04 21.96
N LEU A 151 -18.14 -6.22 21.93
CA LEU A 151 -17.54 -5.73 20.69
C LEU A 151 -16.37 -6.64 20.31
N LEU A 152 -16.38 -7.15 19.10
CA LEU A 152 -15.34 -7.99 18.53
C LEU A 152 -14.70 -7.25 17.36
N LEU A 153 -13.44 -6.83 17.50
CA LEU A 153 -12.61 -6.42 16.39
C LEU A 153 -12.07 -7.69 15.72
N HIS A 154 -12.16 -7.81 14.39
CA HIS A 154 -11.70 -9.00 13.67
C HIS A 154 -11.20 -8.68 12.25
N VAL A 155 -10.52 -9.66 11.64
CA VAL A 155 -9.89 -9.59 10.33
C VAL A 155 -10.20 -10.88 9.56
N ASP A 156 -10.47 -10.77 8.26
CA ASP A 156 -10.67 -11.94 7.40
C ASP A 156 -9.41 -12.81 7.32
N PHE A 157 -9.59 -14.14 7.22
CA PHE A 157 -8.47 -15.09 7.24
C PHE A 157 -7.45 -14.87 6.10
N GLY A 158 -7.87 -14.35 4.94
CA GLY A 158 -6.98 -14.03 3.82
C GLY A 158 -6.15 -12.75 3.98
N ASP A 159 -6.55 -11.87 4.91
CA ASP A 159 -5.87 -10.61 5.26
C ASP A 159 -5.00 -10.77 6.52
N ALA A 160 -5.18 -11.86 7.28
CA ALA A 160 -4.54 -12.05 8.59
C ALA A 160 -3.00 -12.13 8.52
N ASP A 161 -2.43 -12.67 7.44
CA ASP A 161 -0.97 -12.68 7.16
C ASP A 161 -0.50 -11.41 6.41
N LYS A 162 -1.40 -10.45 6.15
CA LYS A 162 -1.11 -9.19 5.44
C LYS A 162 -0.98 -7.98 6.38
N LEU A 163 -1.34 -8.12 7.66
CA LEU A 163 -1.31 -7.03 8.66
C LEU A 163 -1.04 -7.53 10.09
N ARG A 164 -0.58 -6.64 10.97
CA ARG A 164 -0.71 -6.77 12.44
C ARG A 164 -1.43 -5.55 13.00
N VAL A 165 -2.17 -5.75 14.09
CA VAL A 165 -2.84 -4.69 14.86
C VAL A 165 -2.38 -4.73 16.31
N PHE A 166 -2.09 -3.56 16.88
CA PHE A 166 -1.64 -3.36 18.25
C PHE A 166 -2.61 -2.47 19.04
N HIS A 167 -2.76 -2.76 20.34
CA HIS A 167 -3.65 -2.04 21.25
C HIS A 167 -3.13 -2.11 22.69
N GLY A 168 -3.39 -1.06 23.48
CA GLY A 168 -2.84 -0.90 24.83
C GLY A 168 -1.80 0.22 24.83
N GLY A 169 -0.79 0.09 25.68
CA GLY A 169 0.27 1.08 25.79
C GLY A 169 -0.07 2.30 26.66
N GLY A 170 0.98 2.90 27.21
CA GLY A 170 0.97 4.20 27.86
C GLY A 170 2.34 4.84 27.62
N GLY A 171 2.41 5.76 26.65
CA GLY A 171 3.66 6.22 26.04
C GLY A 171 3.83 5.67 24.61
N GLU A 172 4.99 5.91 24.01
CA GLU A 172 5.28 5.68 22.58
C GLU A 172 6.08 4.39 22.31
N GLU A 173 6.42 3.61 23.35
CA GLU A 173 7.20 2.38 23.23
C GLU A 173 6.32 1.17 22.86
N LEU A 174 6.61 0.53 21.72
CA LEU A 174 5.89 -0.64 21.20
C LEU A 174 5.74 -1.78 22.23
N GLU A 175 6.74 -2.03 23.07
CA GLU A 175 6.73 -3.11 24.08
C GLU A 175 5.55 -3.01 25.07
N LYS A 176 4.98 -1.81 25.25
CA LYS A 176 3.82 -1.55 26.10
C LYS A 176 2.49 -1.86 25.39
N PHE A 177 2.51 -2.10 24.07
CA PHE A 177 1.35 -2.39 23.24
C PHE A 177 1.21 -3.90 23.00
N LYS A 178 -0.02 -4.40 23.01
CA LYS A 178 -0.32 -5.80 22.75
C LYS A 178 -0.69 -5.99 21.28
N HIS A 179 0.04 -6.86 20.58
CA HIS A 179 -0.40 -7.43 19.29
C HIS A 179 -1.73 -8.19 19.49
N VAL A 180 -2.82 -7.65 18.94
CA VAL A 180 -4.20 -8.12 19.12
C VAL A 180 -4.81 -8.82 17.90
N LEU A 181 -4.48 -8.42 16.66
CA LEU A 181 -4.88 -9.10 15.43
C LEU A 181 -3.69 -9.31 14.48
N GLY A 182 -3.76 -10.34 13.64
CA GLY A 182 -2.73 -10.72 12.67
C GLY A 182 -2.14 -12.11 12.95
N GLY A 183 -1.67 -12.78 11.89
CA GLY A 183 -1.25 -14.17 11.92
C GLY A 183 -2.37 -15.10 12.39
N SER A 184 -2.14 -15.82 13.50
CA SER A 184 -3.14 -16.69 14.13
C SER A 184 -4.22 -15.95 14.94
N LYS A 185 -4.12 -14.61 15.10
CA LYS A 185 -5.07 -13.80 15.88
C LYS A 185 -6.12 -13.18 14.97
N LEU A 186 -7.20 -13.90 14.71
CA LEU A 186 -8.28 -13.44 13.82
C LEU A 186 -9.28 -12.50 14.51
N ALA A 187 -9.39 -12.53 15.84
CA ALA A 187 -10.38 -11.74 16.58
C ALA A 187 -9.92 -11.30 17.98
N TYR A 188 -10.39 -10.12 18.42
CA TYR A 188 -10.07 -9.49 19.70
C TYR A 188 -11.30 -8.81 20.32
N THR A 189 -11.66 -9.18 21.56
CA THR A 189 -12.78 -8.56 22.28
C THR A 189 -12.39 -7.22 22.89
N VAL A 190 -13.00 -6.14 22.42
CA VAL A 190 -12.82 -4.79 22.97
C VAL A 190 -13.72 -4.59 24.19
N ARG A 191 -13.23 -3.88 25.21
CA ARG A 191 -13.95 -3.63 26.48
C ARG A 191 -14.01 -2.13 26.80
N PRO A 192 -15.04 -1.39 26.36
CA PRO A 192 -15.15 0.04 26.62
C PRO A 192 -15.23 0.39 28.11
N GLY A 193 -14.32 1.26 28.56
CA GLY A 193 -14.18 1.58 29.99
C GLY A 193 -15.20 2.59 30.54
N ARG A 194 -15.80 3.42 29.68
CA ARG A 194 -16.59 4.62 30.03
C ARG A 194 -17.77 4.81 29.05
N HIS A 195 -18.77 5.64 29.40
CA HIS A 195 -19.94 5.92 28.54
C HIS A 195 -19.58 6.59 27.20
N CYS A 196 -18.49 7.36 27.17
CA CYS A 196 -17.81 7.76 25.94
C CYS A 196 -16.37 7.27 26.05
N HIS A 197 -15.93 6.44 25.11
CA HIS A 197 -14.61 5.83 25.11
C HIS A 197 -14.10 5.62 23.69
N GLU A 198 -12.87 6.09 23.44
CA GLU A 198 -12.13 5.81 22.22
C GLU A 198 -11.05 4.76 22.52
N SER A 199 -10.92 3.76 21.65
CA SER A 199 -9.83 2.78 21.66
C SER A 199 -9.00 2.99 20.40
N VAL A 200 -7.74 3.39 20.57
CA VAL A 200 -6.80 3.64 19.46
C VAL A 200 -6.02 2.35 19.18
N PHE A 201 -6.16 1.85 17.96
CA PHE A 201 -5.41 0.71 17.44
C PHE A 201 -4.35 1.21 16.46
N TYR A 202 -3.18 0.59 16.47
CA TYR A 202 -2.09 0.87 15.53
C TYR A 202 -1.97 -0.31 14.57
N VAL A 203 -1.88 -0.05 13.26
CA VAL A 203 -1.95 -1.06 12.19
C VAL A 203 -0.73 -0.92 11.27
N GLU A 204 -0.08 -2.04 10.96
CA GLU A 204 1.01 -2.13 9.97
C GLU A 204 0.66 -3.07 8.81
N GLY A 205 1.46 -3.05 7.73
CA GLY A 205 1.30 -3.94 6.57
C GLY A 205 2.47 -4.91 6.45
N LEU A 206 2.17 -6.21 6.32
CA LEU A 206 3.19 -7.26 6.24
C LEU A 206 3.56 -7.68 4.80
N ALA A 207 2.74 -7.30 3.82
CA ALA A 207 2.90 -7.70 2.43
C ALA A 207 2.66 -6.51 1.48
N PHE A 208 3.60 -6.28 0.55
CA PHE A 208 3.41 -5.33 -0.54
C PHE A 208 2.36 -5.85 -1.53
N PRO A 209 1.71 -4.98 -2.34
CA PRO A 209 0.87 -5.41 -3.45
C PRO A 209 1.61 -6.42 -4.34
N ASP A 210 0.96 -7.52 -4.69
CA ASP A 210 1.52 -8.63 -5.48
C ASP A 210 0.41 -9.34 -6.27
N VAL A 211 0.72 -10.36 -7.08
CA VAL A 211 -0.26 -11.10 -7.92
C VAL A 211 -1.42 -11.65 -7.11
N ALA A 212 -1.12 -12.24 -5.96
CA ALA A 212 -2.11 -12.84 -5.06
C ALA A 212 -2.72 -11.84 -4.07
N PHE A 213 -2.29 -10.57 -4.08
CA PHE A 213 -2.69 -9.59 -3.07
C PHE A 213 -2.84 -8.16 -3.66
N PRO A 214 -4.08 -7.65 -3.84
CA PRO A 214 -4.33 -6.39 -4.55
C PRO A 214 -3.90 -5.11 -3.81
N GLY A 215 -3.21 -5.25 -2.66
CA GLY A 215 -2.83 -4.14 -1.78
C GLY A 215 -4.02 -3.57 -1.01
N LEU A 216 -4.99 -4.39 -0.64
CA LEU A 216 -6.17 -4.00 0.15
C LEU A 216 -6.36 -4.97 1.31
N VAL A 217 -6.66 -4.45 2.50
CA VAL A 217 -7.04 -5.26 3.68
C VAL A 217 -8.22 -4.62 4.41
N SER A 218 -9.01 -5.43 5.12
CA SER A 218 -10.18 -4.99 5.88
C SER A 218 -10.02 -5.24 7.38
N LEU A 219 -10.40 -4.26 8.21
CA LEU A 219 -10.65 -4.48 9.64
C LEU A 219 -12.12 -4.24 9.94
N HIS A 220 -12.72 -5.18 10.66
CA HIS A 220 -14.14 -5.19 11.00
C HIS A 220 -14.33 -5.02 12.50
N VAL A 221 -15.39 -4.32 12.90
CA VAL A 221 -15.87 -4.33 14.29
C VAL A 221 -17.33 -4.77 14.33
N THR A 222 -17.59 -5.89 14.99
CA THR A 222 -18.93 -6.46 15.13
C THR A 222 -19.42 -6.33 16.57
N LEU A 223 -20.64 -5.78 16.73
CA LEU A 223 -21.39 -5.87 17.98
C LEU A 223 -22.15 -7.20 18.02
N LEU A 224 -21.82 -8.03 19.00
CA LEU A 224 -22.44 -9.34 19.24
C LEU A 224 -23.36 -9.27 20.47
N GLU A 225 -24.51 -9.94 20.39
CA GLU A 225 -25.47 -10.17 21.47
C GLU A 225 -25.34 -11.60 22.00
N GLY A 226 -25.30 -11.77 23.33
CA GLY A 226 -25.31 -13.10 23.97
C GLY A 226 -24.50 -13.21 25.28
N PRO A 227 -25.18 -13.44 26.42
CA PRO A 227 -24.55 -13.97 27.62
C PRO A 227 -25.37 -15.04 28.38
N GLU A 228 -26.58 -15.39 27.91
CA GLU A 228 -27.32 -16.51 28.50
C GLU A 228 -26.66 -17.85 28.12
N LYS A 229 -26.46 -18.71 29.13
CA LYS A 229 -25.67 -19.94 28.99
C LYS A 229 -26.29 -20.91 27.97
N GLY A 230 -25.62 -21.08 26.84
CA GLY A 230 -25.95 -22.11 25.84
C GLY A 230 -26.52 -21.60 24.52
N LEU A 231 -26.71 -20.28 24.36
CA LEU A 231 -27.10 -19.68 23.08
C LEU A 231 -25.87 -19.31 22.23
N LEU A 232 -26.05 -19.32 20.91
CA LEU A 232 -25.06 -18.82 19.95
C LEU A 232 -25.08 -17.29 19.91
N GLU A 233 -23.91 -16.67 19.91
CA GLU A 233 -23.76 -15.22 19.80
C GLU A 233 -24.26 -14.72 18.45
N SER A 234 -25.05 -13.64 18.44
CA SER A 234 -25.67 -13.11 17.22
C SER A 234 -25.11 -11.73 16.85
N PRO A 235 -24.70 -11.49 15.58
CA PRO A 235 -24.23 -10.18 15.14
C PRO A 235 -25.40 -9.21 14.98
N ILE A 236 -25.40 -8.13 15.77
CA ILE A 236 -26.36 -7.01 15.67
C ILE A 236 -25.95 -6.06 14.54
N PHE A 237 -24.66 -5.75 14.45
CA PHE A 237 -24.10 -4.69 13.61
C PHE A 237 -22.63 -4.97 13.32
N THR A 238 -22.17 -4.61 12.13
CA THR A 238 -20.75 -4.66 11.74
C THR A 238 -20.39 -3.40 10.97
N ASP A 239 -19.37 -2.69 11.45
CA ASP A 239 -18.70 -1.61 10.70
C ASP A 239 -17.37 -2.14 10.14
N THR A 240 -16.84 -1.51 9.10
CA THR A 240 -15.64 -1.98 8.38
C THR A 240 -14.84 -0.82 7.81
N VAL A 241 -13.55 -0.77 8.15
CA VAL A 241 -12.57 0.11 7.51
C VAL A 241 -11.71 -0.71 6.56
N VAL A 242 -11.43 -0.13 5.39
CA VAL A 242 -10.59 -0.76 4.36
C VAL A 242 -9.33 0.08 4.16
N PHE A 243 -8.18 -0.56 4.24
CA PHE A 243 -6.89 0.08 4.07
C PHE A 243 -6.24 -0.33 2.76
N ARG A 244 -5.45 0.58 2.17
CA ARG A 244 -4.58 0.28 1.04
C ARG A 244 -3.14 0.23 1.52
N VAL A 245 -2.46 -0.88 1.23
CA VAL A 245 -1.01 -0.99 1.38
C VAL A 245 -0.36 -0.06 0.34
N ALA A 246 0.55 0.80 0.77
CA ALA A 246 1.29 1.70 -0.12
C ALA A 246 2.15 0.88 -1.10
N PRO A 247 2.18 1.25 -2.39
CA PRO A 247 3.07 0.61 -3.35
C PRO A 247 4.53 1.02 -3.09
N TRP A 248 5.46 0.18 -3.52
CA TRP A 248 6.86 0.57 -3.69
C TRP A 248 7.02 1.41 -4.97
N ILE A 249 7.82 2.48 -4.92
CA ILE A 249 7.93 3.51 -5.98
C ILE A 249 9.40 3.84 -6.24
N MET A 250 9.88 3.68 -7.48
CA MET A 250 11.26 4.03 -7.90
C MET A 250 11.44 5.55 -8.11
N THR A 251 12.69 6.01 -8.07
CA THR A 251 13.04 7.42 -8.35
C THR A 251 13.83 7.56 -9.67
N PRO A 252 13.35 8.35 -10.67
CA PRO A 252 14.09 8.55 -11.91
C PRO A 252 15.32 9.43 -11.73
N ASN A 253 16.33 9.22 -12.58
CA ASN A 253 17.58 9.99 -12.68
C ASN A 253 17.43 11.53 -12.89
N THR A 254 16.21 12.05 -12.97
CA THR A 254 15.87 13.48 -12.97
C THR A 254 15.47 14.03 -11.60
N GLN A 255 15.37 13.19 -10.56
CA GLN A 255 15.19 13.62 -9.17
C GLN A 255 16.48 14.18 -8.59
N GLN A 256 16.37 14.91 -7.48
CA GLN A 256 17.54 15.36 -6.73
C GLN A 256 18.21 14.16 -6.04
N PRO A 257 19.53 13.93 -6.23
CA PRO A 257 20.23 12.85 -5.53
C PRO A 257 20.37 13.15 -4.04
N LEU A 258 20.11 12.14 -3.20
CA LEU A 258 20.16 12.26 -1.74
C LEU A 258 21.39 11.56 -1.12
N GLU A 259 21.92 10.54 -1.77
CA GLU A 259 23.16 9.83 -1.42
C GLU A 259 23.74 9.14 -2.66
N VAL A 260 25.06 8.95 -2.71
CA VAL A 260 25.77 8.19 -3.74
C VAL A 260 26.44 6.97 -3.10
N PHE A 261 26.10 5.77 -3.58
CA PHE A 261 26.70 4.52 -3.13
C PHE A 261 27.78 4.04 -4.13
N VAL A 262 28.93 3.60 -3.63
CA VAL A 262 30.02 3.06 -4.47
C VAL A 262 30.77 1.92 -3.78
N CYS A 263 31.17 0.90 -4.53
CA CYS A 263 32.02 -0.18 -4.00
C CYS A 263 33.50 0.15 -4.15
N SER A 264 34.26 0.02 -3.05
CA SER A 264 35.72 -0.04 -3.08
C SER A 264 36.18 -1.49 -3.21
N VAL A 265 36.95 -1.77 -4.26
CA VAL A 265 37.50 -3.08 -4.63
C VAL A 265 38.97 -2.90 -4.99
N ALA A 266 39.70 -3.99 -5.23
CA ALA A 266 41.08 -3.91 -5.69
C ALA A 266 41.21 -3.08 -6.99
N ASP A 267 42.26 -2.26 -7.06
CA ASP A 267 42.66 -1.43 -8.20
C ASP A 267 41.62 -0.36 -8.64
N ASN A 268 40.71 0.08 -7.74
CA ASN A 268 39.70 1.11 -8.04
C ASN A 268 39.76 2.40 -7.20
N GLU A 269 40.81 2.61 -6.40
CA GLU A 269 40.93 3.72 -5.46
C GLU A 269 40.81 5.09 -6.15
N GLY A 270 41.46 5.25 -7.31
CA GLY A 270 41.37 6.47 -8.12
C GLY A 270 39.98 6.73 -8.72
N PHE A 271 39.18 5.68 -8.93
CA PHE A 271 37.77 5.82 -9.34
C PHE A 271 36.90 6.24 -8.15
N VAL A 272 37.06 5.59 -6.99
CA VAL A 272 36.32 5.97 -5.77
C VAL A 272 36.61 7.42 -5.37
N ALA A 273 37.87 7.87 -5.47
CA ALA A 273 38.25 9.26 -5.24
C ALA A 273 37.58 10.24 -6.23
N ALA A 274 37.50 9.87 -7.52
CA ALA A 274 36.84 10.70 -8.53
C ALA A 274 35.31 10.78 -8.33
N VAL A 275 34.67 9.67 -7.93
CA VAL A 275 33.25 9.65 -7.56
C VAL A 275 33.00 10.50 -6.31
N GLY A 276 33.88 10.44 -5.30
CA GLY A 276 33.78 11.29 -4.11
C GLY A 276 33.89 12.79 -4.42
N ALA A 277 34.83 13.19 -5.27
CA ALA A 277 34.95 14.57 -5.73
C ALA A 277 33.74 15.04 -6.59
N LEU A 278 33.04 14.12 -7.27
CA LEU A 278 31.79 14.41 -7.96
C LEU A 278 30.62 14.57 -6.96
N ALA A 279 30.51 13.68 -5.98
CA ALA A 279 29.50 13.74 -4.92
C ALA A 279 29.62 15.01 -4.08
N GLU A 280 30.84 15.40 -3.68
CA GLU A 280 31.13 16.67 -2.99
C GLU A 280 30.65 17.88 -3.82
N ARG A 281 30.99 17.92 -5.11
CA ARG A 281 30.53 18.99 -6.04
C ARG A 281 29.00 19.01 -6.21
N ALA A 282 28.35 17.85 -6.16
CA ALA A 282 26.89 17.72 -6.17
C ALA A 282 26.24 18.02 -4.81
N ARG A 283 27.05 18.20 -3.73
CA ARG A 283 26.61 18.31 -2.33
C ARG A 283 25.82 17.08 -1.85
N CYS A 284 26.20 15.92 -2.37
CA CYS A 284 25.57 14.64 -2.08
C CYS A 284 26.48 13.82 -1.14
N PRO A 285 25.96 13.24 -0.04
CA PRO A 285 26.65 12.23 0.75
C PRO A 285 27.20 11.08 -0.10
N LEU A 286 28.31 10.48 0.34
CA LEU A 286 28.95 9.34 -0.30
C LEU A 286 29.10 8.19 0.70
N THR A 287 28.46 7.05 0.42
CA THR A 287 28.67 5.80 1.17
C THR A 287 29.52 4.84 0.33
N VAL A 288 30.70 4.50 0.87
CA VAL A 288 31.65 3.57 0.25
C VAL A 288 31.49 2.19 0.88
N CYS A 289 30.96 1.23 0.14
CA CYS A 289 30.91 -0.17 0.55
C CYS A 289 32.32 -0.81 0.39
N PRO A 290 32.99 -1.22 1.48
CA PRO A 290 34.38 -1.66 1.43
C PRO A 290 34.51 -3.13 1.03
N ALA A 291 35.70 -3.51 0.53
CA ALA A 291 36.01 -4.85 0.03
C ALA A 291 35.58 -6.04 0.93
N PRO A 292 35.67 -5.98 2.29
CA PRO A 292 35.20 -7.06 3.15
C PRO A 292 33.67 -7.25 3.17
N GLN A 293 32.90 -6.22 2.82
CA GLN A 293 31.43 -6.28 2.70
C GLN A 293 31.00 -6.71 1.29
N ASN A 294 31.56 -6.09 0.25
CA ASN A 294 31.20 -6.38 -1.15
C ASN A 294 31.85 -7.65 -1.74
N ARG A 295 32.86 -8.23 -1.08
CA ARG A 295 33.57 -9.44 -1.51
C ARG A 295 34.24 -9.32 -2.90
N GLN A 296 34.76 -8.13 -3.23
CA GLN A 296 35.30 -7.73 -4.54
C GLN A 296 34.26 -7.59 -5.67
N ASP A 297 32.97 -7.72 -5.37
CA ASP A 297 31.89 -7.33 -6.29
C ASP A 297 31.81 -5.80 -6.34
N ARG A 298 31.78 -5.25 -7.56
CA ARG A 298 31.84 -3.80 -7.80
C ARG A 298 30.50 -3.21 -8.24
N TRP A 299 29.54 -4.06 -8.56
CA TRP A 299 28.33 -3.70 -9.28
C TRP A 299 27.18 -3.46 -8.31
N ILE A 300 27.24 -2.36 -7.56
CA ILE A 300 26.19 -2.00 -6.60
C ILE A 300 24.84 -1.76 -7.28
N GLN A 301 24.86 -1.18 -8.49
CA GLN A 301 23.72 -1.01 -9.39
C GLN A 301 23.04 -2.35 -9.76
N ASP A 302 23.77 -3.47 -9.74
CA ASP A 302 23.18 -4.76 -10.06
C ASP A 302 22.34 -5.33 -8.90
N GLU A 303 22.74 -5.09 -7.65
CA GLU A 303 22.18 -5.79 -6.48
C GLU A 303 21.02 -5.02 -5.83
N VAL A 304 21.00 -3.68 -5.92
CA VAL A 304 20.02 -2.82 -5.25
C VAL A 304 19.37 -1.80 -6.17
N GLU A 305 18.09 -1.56 -5.93
CA GLU A 305 17.33 -0.46 -6.52
C GLU A 305 16.64 0.36 -5.42
N PHE A 306 16.72 1.69 -5.50
CA PHE A 306 16.30 2.60 -4.44
C PHE A 306 14.91 3.20 -4.74
N GLY A 307 13.90 2.62 -4.10
CA GLY A 307 12.55 3.17 -4.08
C GLY A 307 12.17 3.77 -2.72
N TYR A 308 10.90 4.11 -2.58
CA TYR A 308 10.28 4.60 -1.33
C TYR A 308 8.85 4.09 -1.18
N VAL A 309 8.32 4.24 0.03
CA VAL A 309 6.88 4.15 0.34
C VAL A 309 6.40 5.46 0.94
N GLN A 310 5.15 5.83 0.66
CA GLN A 310 4.55 7.08 1.12
C GLN A 310 3.15 6.87 1.71
N ALA A 311 2.91 7.52 2.85
CA ALA A 311 1.64 7.63 3.53
C ALA A 311 1.26 9.10 3.78
N PRO A 312 0.03 9.40 4.22
CA PRO A 312 -0.34 10.74 4.66
C PRO A 312 0.42 11.25 5.92
N HIS A 313 1.02 10.35 6.71
CA HIS A 313 1.67 10.68 7.98
C HIS A 313 3.19 10.40 8.03
N LYS A 314 3.73 9.56 7.14
CA LYS A 314 5.16 9.23 7.06
C LYS A 314 5.56 8.82 5.64
N THR A 315 6.83 8.99 5.29
CA THR A 315 7.44 8.60 4.02
C THR A 315 8.86 8.14 4.31
N PHE A 316 9.30 7.01 3.75
CA PHE A 316 10.66 6.51 3.95
C PHE A 316 11.16 5.71 2.74
N PRO A 317 12.48 5.71 2.46
CA PRO A 317 13.09 4.89 1.42
C PRO A 317 12.97 3.39 1.73
N VAL A 318 12.91 2.58 0.68
CA VAL A 318 12.85 1.12 0.74
C VAL A 318 13.72 0.56 -0.37
N VAL A 319 14.80 -0.13 0.00
CA VAL A 319 15.65 -0.82 -0.97
C VAL A 319 14.95 -2.07 -1.49
N PHE A 320 14.92 -2.23 -2.81
CA PHE A 320 14.59 -3.50 -3.45
C PHE A 320 15.90 -4.26 -3.72
N ASP A 321 15.99 -5.47 -3.18
CA ASP A 321 17.13 -6.37 -3.27
C ASP A 321 16.91 -7.39 -4.40
N SER A 322 17.90 -7.51 -5.29
CA SER A 322 17.86 -8.33 -6.50
C SER A 322 18.12 -9.81 -6.20
N PRO A 323 17.44 -10.76 -6.88
CA PRO A 323 17.78 -12.18 -6.82
C PRO A 323 19.10 -12.54 -7.53
N ARG A 324 19.99 -11.57 -7.79
CA ARG A 324 21.35 -11.76 -8.31
C ARG A 324 22.25 -12.53 -7.35
N ASP A 325 22.11 -12.28 -6.04
CA ASP A 325 22.63 -13.14 -4.97
C ASP A 325 24.17 -13.40 -5.00
N ARG A 326 24.99 -12.42 -5.42
CA ARG A 326 26.46 -12.58 -5.58
C ARG A 326 27.27 -12.10 -4.37
N GLY A 327 28.28 -11.25 -4.58
CA GLY A 327 29.17 -10.80 -3.50
C GLY A 327 28.43 -9.87 -2.53
N LEU A 328 27.57 -9.02 -3.09
CA LEU A 328 26.80 -7.98 -2.41
C LEU A 328 25.51 -8.44 -1.73
N LYS A 329 25.05 -9.69 -1.89
CA LYS A 329 23.76 -10.23 -1.37
C LYS A 329 23.43 -9.97 0.10
N ASP A 330 24.47 -9.75 0.91
CA ASP A 330 24.37 -9.46 2.34
C ASP A 330 24.27 -7.95 2.65
N PHE A 331 24.69 -7.10 1.73
CA PHE A 331 24.78 -5.65 1.88
C PHE A 331 23.43 -4.97 2.13
N PRO A 332 22.32 -5.28 1.43
CA PRO A 332 21.08 -4.53 1.62
C PRO A 332 20.42 -4.87 2.97
N VAL A 333 20.59 -6.10 3.45
CA VAL A 333 20.11 -6.56 4.76
C VAL A 333 21.00 -6.09 5.91
N ARG A 334 22.32 -5.97 5.71
CA ARG A 334 23.29 -5.65 6.80
C ARG A 334 23.75 -4.19 6.87
N SER A 335 23.59 -3.42 5.79
CA SER A 335 24.19 -2.09 5.64
C SER A 335 23.23 -1.01 5.15
N ILE A 336 22.05 -1.37 4.63
CA ILE A 336 21.01 -0.41 4.22
C ILE A 336 19.78 -0.49 5.15
N LEU A 337 19.25 -1.69 5.39
CA LEU A 337 18.09 -1.91 6.27
C LEU A 337 18.34 -1.36 7.69
N GLY A 338 17.51 -0.41 8.12
CA GLY A 338 17.66 0.27 9.40
C GLY A 338 16.46 1.16 9.75
N PRO A 339 16.57 2.00 10.80
CA PRO A 339 15.56 3.00 11.13
C PRO A 339 15.27 3.91 9.93
N ASP A 340 13.99 4.06 9.60
CA ASP A 340 13.50 4.81 8.43
C ASP A 340 14.12 4.39 7.08
N PHE A 341 14.61 3.14 6.96
CA PHE A 341 15.07 2.56 5.69
C PHE A 341 14.61 1.10 5.56
N GLY A 342 13.52 0.89 4.82
CA GLY A 342 12.92 -0.43 4.63
C GLY A 342 13.65 -1.31 3.61
N TYR A 343 13.25 -2.58 3.55
CA TYR A 343 13.78 -3.58 2.62
C TYR A 343 12.64 -4.40 2.00
N VAL A 344 12.75 -4.71 0.71
CA VAL A 344 11.92 -5.70 0.01
C VAL A 344 12.79 -6.55 -0.93
N ALA A 345 12.39 -7.79 -1.19
CA ALA A 345 13.06 -8.69 -2.15
C ALA A 345 12.05 -9.60 -2.86
N ARG A 346 12.44 -10.20 -3.99
CA ARG A 346 11.68 -11.27 -4.66
C ARG A 346 12.64 -12.35 -5.14
N GLN A 347 12.45 -13.56 -4.64
CA GLN A 347 13.29 -14.72 -4.94
C GLN A 347 13.04 -15.24 -6.37
N ALA A 348 14.10 -15.66 -7.06
CA ALA A 348 14.04 -16.27 -8.40
C ALA A 348 14.56 -17.73 -8.35
N PRO A 349 13.74 -18.70 -7.89
CA PRO A 349 14.18 -20.10 -7.76
C PRO A 349 14.47 -20.76 -9.12
N GLU A 350 13.86 -20.28 -10.21
CA GLU A 350 14.17 -20.69 -11.58
C GLU A 350 15.31 -19.82 -12.15
N GLY A 351 16.54 -20.07 -11.68
CA GLY A 351 17.79 -19.66 -12.33
C GLY A 351 17.91 -18.18 -12.73
N ALA A 352 18.20 -17.31 -11.75
CA ALA A 352 18.46 -15.89 -11.98
C ALA A 352 19.45 -15.64 -13.14
N SER A 353 19.05 -14.73 -14.04
CA SER A 353 19.76 -14.41 -15.27
C SER A 353 20.54 -13.10 -15.16
N SER A 354 21.27 -12.72 -16.20
CA SER A 354 21.89 -11.38 -16.24
C SER A 354 20.83 -10.25 -16.25
N LEU A 355 19.62 -10.51 -16.76
CA LEU A 355 18.50 -9.56 -16.81
C LEU A 355 17.79 -9.38 -15.45
N ASP A 356 18.27 -10.05 -14.39
CA ASP A 356 17.77 -9.91 -13.02
C ASP A 356 18.57 -8.90 -12.18
N SER A 357 19.78 -8.55 -12.62
CA SER A 357 20.53 -7.40 -12.08
C SER A 357 19.74 -6.09 -12.31
N PHE A 358 19.81 -5.16 -11.36
CA PHE A 358 18.99 -3.94 -11.42
C PHE A 358 19.54 -2.78 -12.28
N GLY A 359 20.72 -2.91 -12.92
CA GLY A 359 21.01 -2.18 -14.17
C GLY A 359 19.99 -2.45 -15.29
N ASN A 360 19.28 -3.59 -15.21
CA ASN A 360 18.14 -3.91 -16.06
C ASN A 360 16.78 -3.38 -15.54
N LEU A 361 16.76 -2.51 -14.52
CA LEU A 361 15.56 -1.97 -13.86
C LEU A 361 15.68 -0.45 -13.72
N GLU A 362 15.18 0.29 -14.70
CA GLU A 362 15.22 1.77 -14.75
C GLU A 362 13.81 2.38 -14.62
N VAL A 363 13.71 3.70 -14.47
CA VAL A 363 12.40 4.38 -14.47
C VAL A 363 12.45 5.73 -15.20
N SER A 364 11.46 5.98 -16.06
CA SER A 364 11.37 7.24 -16.79
C SER A 364 10.99 8.40 -15.85
N PRO A 365 11.35 9.64 -16.20
CA PRO A 365 10.74 10.83 -15.61
C PRO A 365 9.21 10.87 -15.84
N PRO A 366 8.47 11.77 -15.14
CA PRO A 366 7.03 11.95 -15.32
C PRO A 366 6.64 12.24 -16.78
N VAL A 367 5.60 11.57 -17.30
CA VAL A 367 5.20 11.68 -18.71
C VAL A 367 3.70 11.58 -18.94
N THR A 368 3.18 12.37 -19.89
CA THR A 368 1.83 12.20 -20.46
C THR A 368 1.94 11.51 -21.82
N VAL A 369 1.18 10.42 -22.00
CA VAL A 369 1.15 9.57 -23.19
C VAL A 369 -0.28 9.44 -23.68
N ARG A 370 -0.58 9.98 -24.88
CA ARG A 370 -1.93 9.94 -25.50
C ARG A 370 -3.07 10.36 -24.56
N GLY A 371 -2.84 11.42 -23.77
CA GLY A 371 -3.81 11.95 -22.80
C GLY A 371 -3.84 11.23 -21.44
N LYS A 372 -3.15 10.10 -21.27
CA LYS A 372 -2.95 9.48 -19.95
C LYS A 372 -1.68 9.98 -19.29
N GLU A 373 -1.80 10.47 -18.06
CA GLU A 373 -0.67 10.91 -17.25
C GLU A 373 -0.05 9.76 -16.46
N TYR A 374 1.28 9.84 -16.29
CA TYR A 374 2.09 8.99 -15.44
C TYR A 374 2.96 9.93 -14.57
N PRO A 375 2.40 10.51 -13.48
CA PRO A 375 3.05 11.56 -12.70
C PRO A 375 4.27 11.09 -11.91
N LEU A 376 4.40 9.76 -11.70
CA LEU A 376 5.55 9.12 -11.08
C LEU A 376 6.49 8.48 -12.12
N GLY A 377 6.28 8.75 -13.41
CA GLY A 377 7.02 8.12 -14.50
C GLY A 377 6.57 6.70 -14.82
N ARG A 378 7.39 5.96 -15.57
CA ARG A 378 7.13 4.56 -15.93
C ARG A 378 8.39 3.70 -15.83
N ILE A 379 8.27 2.56 -15.16
CA ILE A 379 9.36 1.57 -15.02
C ILE A 379 9.73 1.00 -16.39
N LEU A 380 11.02 0.82 -16.63
CA LEU A 380 11.62 0.31 -17.86
C LEU A 380 12.45 -0.93 -17.48
N ILE A 381 12.14 -2.08 -18.08
CA ILE A 381 12.85 -3.34 -17.83
C ILE A 381 13.26 -4.00 -19.14
N GLY A 382 14.50 -4.48 -19.24
CA GLY A 382 14.99 -5.13 -20.44
C GLY A 382 14.55 -6.60 -20.55
N SER A 383 14.33 -7.03 -21.79
CA SER A 383 13.72 -8.31 -22.17
C SER A 383 14.14 -8.73 -23.59
N SER A 384 13.63 -9.89 -24.02
CA SER A 384 13.81 -10.51 -25.33
C SER A 384 12.58 -10.37 -26.24
N PHE A 385 12.72 -10.68 -27.54
CA PHE A 385 11.60 -10.62 -28.48
C PHE A 385 10.56 -11.73 -28.22
N PRO A 386 9.25 -11.42 -28.03
CA PRO A 386 8.24 -12.38 -27.58
C PRO A 386 7.99 -13.64 -28.43
N ARG A 387 8.57 -13.73 -29.63
CA ARG A 387 8.44 -14.89 -30.55
C ARG A 387 9.72 -15.68 -30.77
N VAL A 388 10.87 -15.17 -30.33
CA VAL A 388 12.20 -15.77 -30.59
C VAL A 388 12.64 -16.63 -29.39
N GLY A 389 12.13 -16.34 -28.20
CA GLY A 389 12.77 -16.75 -26.95
C GLY A 389 13.97 -15.85 -26.64
N GLY A 390 14.62 -16.11 -25.51
CA GLY A 390 15.73 -15.29 -25.01
C GLY A 390 15.71 -15.17 -23.49
N ARG A 391 16.59 -14.33 -22.94
CA ARG A 391 16.59 -14.03 -21.50
C ARG A 391 15.41 -13.10 -21.16
N ARG A 392 14.99 -13.11 -19.90
CA ARG A 392 14.00 -12.18 -19.34
C ARG A 392 14.11 -12.18 -17.83
N MET A 393 13.98 -11.00 -17.21
CA MET A 393 13.88 -10.84 -15.76
C MET A 393 12.87 -11.82 -15.14
N ALA A 394 13.16 -12.29 -13.93
CA ALA A 394 12.40 -13.29 -13.20
C ALA A 394 10.92 -12.92 -13.09
N LYS A 395 10.07 -13.94 -13.17
CA LYS A 395 8.62 -13.78 -13.15
C LYS A 395 8.15 -13.03 -11.90
N ALA A 396 8.63 -13.42 -10.72
CA ALA A 396 8.27 -12.80 -9.44
C ALA A 396 8.67 -11.31 -9.33
N VAL A 397 9.82 -10.90 -9.90
CA VAL A 397 10.26 -9.49 -9.92
C VAL A 397 9.34 -8.67 -10.82
N ARG A 398 9.11 -9.11 -12.07
CA ARG A 398 8.21 -8.42 -13.00
C ARG A 398 6.77 -8.33 -12.48
N GLU A 399 6.29 -9.40 -11.86
CA GLU A 399 4.94 -9.46 -11.31
C GLU A 399 4.75 -8.53 -10.10
N PHE A 400 5.74 -8.45 -9.20
CA PHE A 400 5.78 -7.46 -8.13
C PHE A 400 5.75 -6.02 -8.68
N LEU A 401 6.61 -5.69 -9.66
CA LEU A 401 6.68 -4.35 -10.26
C LEU A 401 5.35 -3.94 -10.94
N VAL A 402 4.67 -4.89 -11.60
CA VAL A 402 3.33 -4.68 -12.18
C VAL A 402 2.26 -4.47 -11.10
N ALA A 403 2.32 -5.23 -9.99
CA ALA A 403 1.34 -5.16 -8.92
C ALA A 403 1.33 -3.81 -8.17
N GLN A 404 2.44 -3.07 -8.17
CA GLN A 404 2.53 -1.72 -7.62
C GLN A 404 1.64 -0.71 -8.36
N LYS A 405 1.31 -0.98 -9.64
CA LYS A 405 0.41 -0.23 -10.55
C LYS A 405 0.83 1.20 -10.91
N VAL A 406 1.38 1.97 -9.97
CA VAL A 406 1.55 3.44 -10.08
C VAL A 406 2.57 3.88 -11.13
N GLN A 407 3.61 3.08 -11.39
CA GLN A 407 4.61 3.31 -12.43
C GLN A 407 4.53 2.29 -13.59
N ALA A 408 3.43 1.52 -13.67
CA ALA A 408 3.03 0.63 -14.78
C ALA A 408 4.12 0.31 -15.82
N PRO A 409 4.92 -0.77 -15.62
CA PRO A 409 6.13 -1.05 -16.39
C PRO A 409 6.01 -1.12 -17.92
N VAL A 410 7.15 -1.02 -18.59
CA VAL A 410 7.37 -1.23 -20.03
C VAL A 410 8.54 -2.21 -20.20
N GLU A 411 8.35 -3.24 -21.01
CA GLU A 411 9.46 -4.10 -21.43
C GLU A 411 10.13 -3.51 -22.69
N LEU A 412 11.45 -3.39 -22.63
CA LEU A 412 12.33 -2.95 -23.72
C LEU A 412 13.15 -4.13 -24.26
N PHE A 413 13.77 -3.98 -25.43
CA PHE A 413 14.65 -5.00 -25.99
C PHE A 413 16.10 -4.74 -25.58
N SER A 414 16.62 -5.54 -24.64
CA SER A 414 18.01 -5.50 -24.18
C SER A 414 18.78 -6.79 -24.49
N ASP A 415 18.09 -7.89 -24.83
CA ASP A 415 18.71 -9.22 -24.97
C ASP A 415 19.72 -9.35 -26.14
N TRP A 416 19.90 -8.29 -26.95
CA TRP A 416 20.97 -8.17 -27.93
C TRP A 416 22.34 -7.83 -27.31
N LEU A 417 22.38 -7.26 -26.10
CA LEU A 417 23.59 -6.96 -25.35
C LEU A 417 24.09 -8.20 -24.60
N GLN A 418 25.41 -8.32 -24.45
CA GLN A 418 26.00 -9.48 -23.76
C GLN A 418 25.61 -9.50 -22.28
N VAL A 419 25.63 -8.34 -21.60
CA VAL A 419 25.15 -8.21 -20.22
C VAL A 419 23.62 -8.14 -20.21
N GLY A 420 23.02 -7.34 -21.09
CA GLY A 420 21.59 -7.40 -21.37
C GLY A 420 20.74 -6.43 -20.56
N HIS A 421 21.32 -5.31 -20.13
CA HIS A 421 20.69 -4.30 -19.27
C HIS A 421 20.11 -3.15 -20.08
N VAL A 422 19.46 -2.19 -19.42
CA VAL A 422 18.90 -1.00 -20.08
C VAL A 422 19.77 0.24 -19.90
N ASP A 423 20.46 0.36 -18.76
CA ASP A 423 21.47 1.40 -18.51
C ASP A 423 22.62 1.40 -19.53
N GLU A 424 22.99 0.22 -20.05
CA GLU A 424 23.96 0.02 -21.15
C GLU A 424 23.65 0.88 -22.39
N PHE A 425 22.38 1.22 -22.66
CA PHE A 425 21.99 1.93 -23.88
C PHE A 425 21.02 3.11 -23.69
N LEU A 426 20.44 3.33 -22.50
CA LEU A 426 19.55 4.46 -22.23
C LEU A 426 19.80 5.10 -20.86
N SER A 427 19.60 6.42 -20.78
CA SER A 427 19.57 7.14 -19.49
C SER A 427 18.75 8.42 -19.60
N PHE A 428 18.41 9.04 -18.47
CA PHE A 428 17.67 10.30 -18.42
C PHE A 428 18.45 11.37 -17.67
N VAL A 429 18.48 12.59 -18.24
CA VAL A 429 19.11 13.76 -17.60
C VAL A 429 18.10 14.91 -17.49
N PRO A 430 18.11 15.69 -16.39
CA PRO A 430 17.27 16.87 -16.27
C PRO A 430 17.66 17.95 -17.29
N ALA A 431 16.68 18.72 -17.75
CA ALA A 431 16.87 19.79 -18.73
C ALA A 431 15.90 20.96 -18.44
N PRO A 432 16.31 22.22 -18.62
CA PRO A 432 15.51 23.38 -18.21
C PRO A 432 14.29 23.67 -19.11
N ASP A 433 14.02 22.86 -20.13
CA ASP A 433 13.02 23.11 -21.17
C ASP A 433 12.14 21.89 -21.51
N ARG A 434 11.13 22.13 -22.36
CA ARG A 434 10.17 21.13 -22.90
C ARG A 434 9.40 20.36 -21.83
N LYS A 435 9.97 19.26 -21.32
CA LYS A 435 9.38 18.35 -20.32
C LYS A 435 10.18 18.27 -19.03
N GLY A 436 11.22 19.09 -18.86
CA GLY A 436 12.13 19.03 -17.70
C GLY A 436 13.28 18.03 -17.86
N PHE A 437 13.41 17.33 -18.99
CA PHE A 437 14.40 16.28 -19.18
C PHE A 437 14.81 16.02 -20.65
N ARG A 438 15.80 15.14 -20.82
CA ARG A 438 16.13 14.44 -22.07
C ARG A 438 16.30 12.94 -21.82
N LEU A 439 15.88 12.14 -22.79
CA LEU A 439 16.34 10.77 -22.96
C LEU A 439 17.67 10.83 -23.72
N LEU A 440 18.68 10.15 -23.19
CA LEU A 440 19.93 9.83 -23.88
C LEU A 440 19.85 8.39 -24.37
N LEU A 441 20.38 8.12 -25.57
CA LEU A 441 20.50 6.78 -26.14
C LEU A 441 21.92 6.60 -26.67
N ALA A 442 22.45 5.39 -26.55
CA ALA A 442 23.63 4.98 -27.32
C ALA A 442 23.31 5.04 -28.83
N SER A 443 24.22 5.59 -29.64
CA SER A 443 24.05 5.66 -31.10
C SER A 443 25.39 5.37 -31.80
N PRO A 444 25.56 4.14 -32.29
CA PRO A 444 26.68 3.80 -33.17
C PRO A 444 26.75 4.68 -34.42
N SER A 445 25.61 5.05 -35.02
CA SER A 445 25.63 5.89 -36.23
C SER A 445 26.16 7.29 -35.99
N ALA A 446 25.85 7.90 -34.83
CA ALA A 446 26.39 9.21 -34.45
C ALA A 446 27.91 9.14 -34.17
N CYS A 447 28.38 8.04 -33.57
CA CYS A 447 29.81 7.79 -33.39
C CYS A 447 30.53 7.66 -34.75
N TYR A 448 30.00 6.84 -35.66
CA TYR A 448 30.52 6.69 -37.02
C TYR A 448 30.45 7.98 -37.86
N GLN A 449 29.49 8.87 -37.59
CA GLN A 449 29.46 10.22 -38.20
C GLN A 449 30.62 11.08 -37.68
N LEU A 450 30.76 11.22 -36.35
CA LEU A 450 31.85 11.99 -35.73
C LEU A 450 33.24 11.49 -36.17
N LEU A 451 33.43 10.17 -36.29
CA LEU A 451 34.68 9.59 -36.77
C LEU A 451 34.97 9.97 -38.23
N ARG A 452 33.97 10.00 -39.12
CA ARG A 452 34.15 10.47 -40.50
C ARG A 452 34.45 11.97 -40.57
N GLU A 453 33.71 12.80 -39.84
CA GLU A 453 33.97 14.25 -39.75
C GLU A 453 35.43 14.52 -39.30
N LYS A 454 35.94 13.77 -38.32
CA LYS A 454 37.33 13.90 -37.86
C LYS A 454 38.35 13.28 -38.81
N GLN A 455 38.00 12.27 -39.59
CA GLN A 455 38.84 11.79 -40.70
C GLN A 455 38.96 12.86 -41.80
N GLU A 456 37.86 13.49 -42.18
CA GLU A 456 37.78 14.56 -43.20
C GLU A 456 38.53 15.84 -42.77
N GLU A 457 38.51 16.17 -41.47
CA GLU A 457 39.35 17.22 -40.86
C GLU A 457 40.86 16.87 -40.81
N GLY A 458 41.26 15.66 -41.20
CA GLY A 458 42.66 15.21 -41.23
C GLY A 458 43.15 14.51 -39.95
N TYR A 459 42.29 14.27 -38.97
CA TYR A 459 42.62 13.56 -37.72
C TYR A 459 42.51 12.02 -37.84
N GLY A 460 42.56 11.46 -39.05
CA GLY A 460 42.40 10.02 -39.30
C GLY A 460 43.37 9.11 -38.52
N GLU A 461 44.58 9.60 -38.20
CA GLU A 461 45.59 8.89 -37.40
C GLU A 461 45.42 9.07 -35.88
N ALA A 462 44.36 9.74 -35.41
CA ALA A 462 44.08 9.84 -33.98
C ALA A 462 43.70 8.47 -33.40
N ALA A 463 44.56 7.92 -32.54
CA ALA A 463 44.36 6.59 -31.97
C ALA A 463 43.57 6.61 -30.66
N LEU A 464 42.65 5.65 -30.49
CA LEU A 464 41.88 5.45 -29.27
C LEU A 464 42.72 4.85 -28.13
N PHE A 465 42.16 4.84 -26.92
CA PHE A 465 42.75 4.25 -25.70
C PHE A 465 44.16 4.77 -25.33
N GLN A 466 44.46 6.03 -25.65
CA GLN A 466 45.68 6.68 -25.19
C GLN A 466 45.83 6.64 -23.67
N GLY A 467 47.07 6.56 -23.20
CA GLY A 467 47.41 6.36 -21.77
C GLY A 467 47.15 4.95 -21.22
N ARG A 468 46.33 4.10 -21.87
CA ARG A 468 46.09 2.72 -21.40
C ARG A 468 47.23 1.79 -21.82
N ARG A 469 47.84 1.09 -20.86
CA ARG A 469 48.83 0.02 -21.11
C ARG A 469 48.12 -1.29 -21.47
N GLY A 470 48.74 -2.14 -22.28
CA GLY A 470 48.22 -3.46 -22.65
C GLY A 470 47.03 -3.50 -23.63
N VAL A 471 46.40 -2.36 -23.91
CA VAL A 471 45.25 -2.26 -24.85
C VAL A 471 45.72 -1.82 -26.24
N PRO A 472 45.23 -2.45 -27.34
CA PRO A 472 45.38 -1.93 -28.71
C PRO A 472 44.90 -0.49 -28.86
N LYS A 473 45.42 0.24 -29.84
CA LYS A 473 45.14 1.67 -30.04
C LYS A 473 44.76 1.92 -31.50
N PRO A 474 43.58 1.46 -31.92
CA PRO A 474 43.16 1.62 -33.31
C PRO A 474 42.97 3.11 -33.63
N THR A 475 43.39 3.51 -34.82
CA THR A 475 43.16 4.87 -35.35
C THR A 475 41.72 5.04 -35.85
N ILE A 476 41.30 6.29 -36.05
CA ILE A 476 40.03 6.59 -36.72
C ILE A 476 39.98 5.90 -38.10
N ASN A 477 41.09 5.93 -38.85
CA ASN A 477 41.23 5.25 -40.13
C ASN A 477 41.01 3.72 -40.03
N GLU A 478 41.62 3.06 -39.05
CA GLU A 478 41.45 1.61 -38.83
C GLU A 478 40.04 1.22 -38.40
N ILE A 479 39.36 2.05 -37.59
CA ILE A 479 37.97 1.82 -37.16
C ILE A 479 36.99 1.97 -38.33
N LEU A 480 37.19 2.99 -39.17
CA LEU A 480 36.34 3.25 -40.33
C LEU A 480 36.55 2.22 -41.45
N ALA A 481 37.75 1.65 -41.57
CA ALA A 481 38.07 0.58 -42.51
C ALA A 481 37.57 -0.82 -42.06
N ASN A 482 37.23 -1.01 -40.79
CA ASN A 482 36.80 -2.31 -40.26
C ASN A 482 35.32 -2.60 -40.60
N GLU A 483 35.09 -3.29 -41.72
CA GLU A 483 33.75 -3.72 -42.15
C GLU A 483 33.02 -4.61 -41.15
N GLU A 484 33.71 -5.49 -40.42
CA GLU A 484 33.07 -6.41 -39.48
C GLU A 484 32.53 -5.66 -38.26
N LEU A 485 33.38 -4.82 -37.65
CA LEU A 485 32.98 -3.91 -36.57
C LEU A 485 31.82 -3.02 -37.02
N ARG A 486 31.87 -2.50 -38.25
CA ARG A 486 30.78 -1.71 -38.82
C ARG A 486 29.47 -2.52 -38.92
N ARG A 487 29.49 -3.75 -39.43
CA ARG A 487 28.28 -4.60 -39.52
C ARG A 487 27.66 -4.89 -38.15
N PHE A 488 28.47 -5.08 -37.09
CA PHE A 488 27.95 -5.20 -35.72
C PHE A 488 27.30 -3.89 -35.22
N ASN A 489 27.89 -2.74 -35.52
CA ASN A 489 27.37 -1.43 -35.14
C ASN A 489 26.13 -1.01 -35.95
N ASP A 490 26.06 -1.39 -37.24
CA ASP A 490 24.90 -1.21 -38.12
C ASP A 490 23.73 -2.16 -37.74
N TYR A 491 23.98 -3.24 -36.97
CA TYR A 491 22.95 -4.11 -36.37
C TYR A 491 22.47 -3.61 -34.99
N ALA A 492 23.35 -2.93 -34.23
CA ALA A 492 23.07 -2.39 -32.89
C ALA A 492 22.34 -1.03 -32.90
N GLN A 493 21.97 -0.50 -34.08
CA GLN A 493 21.41 0.84 -34.29
C GLN A 493 19.95 0.80 -34.77
#